data_AF-A0A352A204-F1
#
_entry.id   AF-A0A352A204-F1
#
_cell.length_a   1.000
_cell.length_b   1.000
_cell.length_c   1.000
_cell.angle_alpha   90.00
_cell.angle_beta   90.00
_cell.angle_gamma   90.00
#
_symmetry.space_group_name_H-M   'P 1'
#
loop_
_entity.id
_entity.type
_entity.pdbx_description
1 polymer ?
#
loop_
_entity_poly.entity_id
_entity_poly.type
_entity_poly.pdbx_seq_one_letter_code
_entity_poly.pdbx_strand_id
1 'polypeptide(L)'
;MKTNSTAVIQEVREVRFWHRISIKEKALFYEHLANMVDGGVPVIASLYSFLDKNRNIKMEVEIMNLLVFVESGDSFSIAMKKLPNIFDKREVAIIEAGEQSGTMQHS
;
A
#
# COMPACT_ATOMS: atom_id res chain seq x y z
N MET A 1 21.71 -28.60 -22.63
CA MET A 1 20.30 -28.32 -22.28
C MET A 1 20.15 -26.80 -22.27
N LYS A 2 19.65 -26.18 -23.34
CA LYS A 2 19.50 -24.71 -23.42
C LYS A 2 18.16 -24.36 -22.79
N THR A 3 18.18 -23.75 -21.60
CA THR A 3 16.97 -23.19 -20.99
C THR A 3 16.58 -21.94 -21.79
N ASN A 4 15.40 -21.96 -22.40
CA ASN A 4 14.87 -20.83 -23.18
C ASN A 4 14.51 -19.67 -22.22
N SER A 5 15.45 -18.74 -22.03
CA SER A 5 15.28 -17.56 -21.17
C SER A 5 14.03 -16.72 -21.48
N THR A 6 13.57 -16.72 -22.74
CA THR A 6 12.37 -15.98 -23.17
C THR A 6 11.07 -16.56 -22.60
N ALA A 7 10.97 -17.89 -22.46
CA ALA A 7 9.78 -18.54 -21.90
C ALA A 7 9.65 -18.24 -20.39
N VAL A 8 10.77 -18.29 -19.68
CA VAL A 8 10.85 -17.94 -18.24
C VAL A 8 10.46 -16.49 -17.99
N ILE A 9 10.90 -15.55 -18.84
CA ILE A 9 10.56 -14.12 -18.70
C ILE A 9 9.06 -13.87 -18.95
N GLN A 10 8.45 -14.61 -19.88
CA GLN A 10 7.02 -14.50 -20.18
C GLN A 10 6.17 -15.05 -19.03
N GLU A 11 6.52 -16.22 -18.48
CA GLU A 11 5.86 -16.83 -17.31
C GLU A 11 5.95 -15.94 -16.07
N VAL A 12 7.13 -15.38 -15.78
CA VAL A 12 7.34 -14.46 -14.65
C VAL A 12 6.50 -13.17 -14.83
N ARG A 13 6.32 -12.69 -16.06
CA ARG A 13 5.47 -11.52 -16.37
C ARG A 13 4.00 -11.82 -16.18
N GLU A 14 3.52 -12.98 -16.65
CA GLU A 14 2.12 -13.37 -16.46
C GLU A 14 1.82 -13.57 -14.97
N VAL A 15 2.67 -14.29 -14.23
CA VAL A 15 2.55 -14.41 -12.77
C VAL A 15 2.49 -13.02 -12.12
N ARG A 16 3.41 -12.10 -12.44
CA ARG A 16 3.35 -10.72 -11.92
C ARG A 16 2.06 -9.96 -12.28
N PHE A 17 1.47 -10.21 -13.44
CA PHE A 17 0.25 -9.56 -13.89
C PHE A 17 -0.97 -9.97 -13.06
N TRP A 18 -1.07 -11.26 -12.71
CA TRP A 18 -2.10 -11.78 -11.80
C TRP A 18 -1.88 -11.40 -10.32
N HIS A 19 -0.75 -10.78 -9.98
CA HIS A 19 -0.38 -10.40 -8.60
C HIS A 19 -0.51 -8.91 -8.29
N ARG A 20 -1.04 -8.09 -9.20
CA ARG A 20 -1.22 -6.64 -8.94
C ARG A 20 -2.51 -6.37 -8.17
N ILE A 21 -2.42 -5.48 -7.17
CA ILE A 21 -3.59 -4.90 -6.50
C ILE A 21 -4.36 -4.05 -7.52
N SER A 22 -5.69 -4.21 -7.54
CA SER A 22 -6.53 -3.47 -8.47
C SER A 22 -6.68 -2.00 -8.07
N ILE A 23 -6.98 -1.12 -9.03
CA ILE A 23 -7.27 0.29 -8.75
C ILE A 23 -8.44 0.44 -7.77
N LYS A 24 -9.45 -0.44 -7.89
CA LYS A 24 -10.62 -0.46 -6.99
C LYS A 24 -10.21 -0.75 -5.54
N GLU A 25 -9.31 -1.70 -5.30
CA GLU A 25 -8.85 -2.03 -3.95
C GLU A 25 -8.03 -0.91 -3.33
N LYS A 26 -7.19 -0.24 -4.14
CA LYS A 26 -6.47 0.95 -3.68
C LYS A 26 -7.41 2.09 -3.33
N ALA A 27 -8.44 2.32 -4.15
CA ALA A 27 -9.45 3.34 -3.86
C ALA A 27 -10.16 3.07 -2.52
N LEU A 28 -10.59 1.83 -2.28
CA LEU A 28 -11.21 1.43 -1.00
C LEU A 28 -10.27 1.60 0.20
N PHE A 29 -8.98 1.31 0.01
CA PHE A 29 -7.97 1.54 1.05
C PHE A 29 -7.81 3.01 1.39
N TYR A 30 -7.66 3.87 0.38
CA TYR A 30 -7.52 5.32 0.61
C TYR A 30 -8.79 5.93 1.20
N GLU A 31 -9.98 5.53 0.72
CA GLU A 31 -11.26 5.99 1.28
C GLU A 31 -11.41 5.59 2.75
N HIS A 32 -11.07 4.34 3.10
CA HIS A 32 -11.09 3.90 4.50
C HIS A 32 -10.09 4.68 5.34
N LEU A 33 -8.86 4.84 4.86
CA LEU A 33 -7.82 5.57 5.58
C LEU A 33 -8.22 7.03 5.81
N ALA A 34 -8.72 7.73 4.78
CA ALA A 34 -9.18 9.11 4.87
C ALA A 34 -10.31 9.26 5.89
N ASN A 35 -11.36 8.43 5.81
CA ASN A 35 -12.48 8.47 6.76
C ASN A 35 -12.04 8.31 8.22
N MET A 36 -11.07 7.43 8.47
CA MET A 36 -10.59 7.18 9.83
C MET A 36 -9.71 8.34 10.32
N VAL A 37 -8.81 8.82 9.47
CA VAL A 37 -7.88 9.90 9.77
C VAL A 37 -8.61 11.24 9.96
N ASP A 38 -9.60 11.55 9.12
CA ASP A 38 -10.50 12.70 9.28
C ASP A 38 -11.32 12.62 10.57
N GLY A 39 -11.67 11.39 10.98
CA GLY A 39 -12.32 11.11 12.26
C GLY A 39 -11.38 11.23 13.48
N GLY A 40 -10.12 11.62 13.28
CA GLY A 40 -9.11 11.74 14.32
C GLY A 40 -8.53 10.40 14.79
N VAL A 41 -8.78 9.30 14.06
CA VAL A 41 -8.22 7.99 14.40
C VAL A 41 -6.76 7.93 13.94
N PRO A 42 -5.83 7.49 14.80
CA PRO A 42 -4.43 7.32 14.41
C PRO A 42 -4.25 6.40 13.19
N VAL A 43 -3.29 6.70 12.33
CA VAL A 43 -3.00 5.95 11.09
C VAL A 43 -2.81 4.44 11.38
N ILE A 44 -2.01 4.09 12.38
CA ILE A 44 -1.78 2.67 12.77
C ILE A 44 -3.10 1.97 13.11
N ALA A 45 -3.95 2.60 13.93
CA ALA A 45 -5.25 2.03 14.29
C ALA A 45 -6.19 1.91 13.07
N SER A 46 -6.09 2.86 12.14
CA SER A 46 -6.84 2.85 10.88
C SER A 46 -6.45 1.68 9.98
N LEU A 47 -5.15 1.36 9.91
CA LEU A 47 -4.62 0.21 9.16
C LEU A 47 -5.08 -1.12 9.77
N TYR A 48 -5.04 -1.27 11.10
CA TYR A 48 -5.60 -2.46 11.76
C TYR A 48 -7.10 -2.62 11.46
N SER A 49 -7.86 -1.53 11.54
CA SER A 49 -9.29 -1.56 11.21
C SER A 49 -9.57 -1.91 9.74
N PHE A 50 -8.65 -1.56 8.83
CA PHE A 50 -8.76 -1.95 7.42
C PHE A 50 -8.59 -3.46 7.25
N LEU A 51 -7.61 -4.06 7.95
CA LEU A 51 -7.35 -5.50 7.92
C LEU A 51 -8.55 -6.33 8.40
N ASP A 52 -9.28 -5.86 9.40
CA ASP A 52 -10.46 -6.56 9.93
C ASP A 52 -11.62 -6.63 8.92
N LYS A 53 -11.69 -5.69 7.98
CA LYS A 53 -12.83 -5.54 7.04
C LYS A 53 -12.50 -6.00 5.62
N ASN A 54 -11.22 -6.02 5.26
CA ASN A 54 -10.78 -6.37 3.92
C ASN A 54 -10.92 -7.88 3.66
N ARG A 55 -11.12 -8.25 2.39
CA ARG A 55 -11.23 -9.66 1.95
C ARG A 55 -10.18 -10.05 0.92
N ASN A 56 -9.34 -9.11 0.51
CA ASN A 56 -8.26 -9.37 -0.42
C ASN A 56 -6.98 -9.69 0.35
N ILE A 57 -6.63 -10.97 0.37
CA ILE A 57 -5.45 -11.51 1.05
C ILE A 57 -4.16 -10.81 0.60
N LYS A 58 -4.02 -10.45 -0.69
CA LYS A 58 -2.81 -9.76 -1.18
C LYS A 58 -2.70 -8.36 -0.58
N MET A 59 -3.82 -7.63 -0.56
CA MET A 59 -3.87 -6.30 0.06
C MET A 59 -3.58 -6.39 1.55
N GLU A 60 -4.15 -7.38 2.25
CA GLU A 60 -3.87 -7.62 3.68
C GLU A 60 -2.38 -7.82 3.95
N VAL A 61 -1.71 -8.68 3.17
CA VAL A 61 -0.26 -8.92 3.33
C VAL A 61 0.55 -7.63 3.14
N GLU A 62 0.24 -6.84 2.12
CA GLU A 62 0.95 -5.58 1.88
C GLU A 62 0.66 -4.53 2.96
N ILE A 63 -0.57 -4.47 3.50
CA ILE A 63 -0.91 -3.59 4.62
C ILE A 63 -0.27 -4.05 5.93
N MET A 64 -0.11 -5.36 6.16
CA MET A 64 0.69 -5.87 7.29
C MET A 64 2.16 -5.45 7.17
N ASN A 65 2.76 -5.53 5.97
CA ASN A 65 4.11 -5.03 5.75
C ASN A 65 4.21 -3.52 6.02
N LEU A 66 3.21 -2.75 5.57
CA LEU A 66 3.12 -1.32 5.82
C LEU A 66 3.08 -1.01 7.33
N LEU A 67 2.25 -1.73 8.08
CA LEU A 67 2.18 -1.63 9.55
C LEU A 67 3.54 -1.87 10.20
N VAL A 68 4.24 -2.96 9.84
CA VAL A 68 5.56 -3.28 10.39
C VAL A 68 6.55 -2.12 10.22
N PHE A 69 6.58 -1.50 9.04
CA PHE A 69 7.48 -0.37 8.78
C PHE A 69 7.11 0.87 9.61
N VAL A 70 5.82 1.20 9.68
CA VAL A 70 5.35 2.37 10.44
C VAL A 70 5.57 2.17 11.95
N GLU A 71 5.27 0.98 12.48
CA GLU A 71 5.51 0.64 13.89
C GLU A 71 7.00 0.62 14.24
N SER A 72 7.88 0.35 13.27
CA SER A 72 9.33 0.45 13.44
C SER A 72 9.86 1.89 13.44
N GLY A 73 8.99 2.89 13.22
CA GLY A 73 9.31 4.32 13.29
C GLY A 73 9.53 5.00 11.95
N ASP A 74 9.31 4.31 10.82
CA ASP A 74 9.27 4.99 9.53
C ASP A 74 8.06 5.93 9.47
N SER A 75 8.21 7.11 8.87
CA SER A 75 7.07 7.89 8.41
C SER A 75 6.25 7.08 7.40
N PHE A 76 4.95 7.33 7.32
CA PHE A 76 4.02 6.62 6.44
C PHE A 76 4.45 6.69 4.96
N SER A 77 4.91 7.84 4.47
CA SER A 77 5.43 7.94 3.09
C SER A 77 6.68 7.10 2.84
N ILE A 78 7.60 7.00 3.81
CA ILE A 78 8.80 6.14 3.73
C ILE A 78 8.42 4.66 3.75
N ALA A 79 7.45 4.27 4.59
CA ALA A 79 6.90 2.92 4.60
C ALA A 79 6.25 2.56 3.24
N MET A 80 5.48 3.48 2.65
CA MET A 80 4.90 3.30 1.31
C MET A 80 5.97 3.16 0.21
N LYS A 81 7.07 3.93 0.28
CA LYS A 81 8.21 3.83 -0.67
C LYS A 81 8.81 2.41 -0.71
N LYS A 82 8.76 1.68 0.41
CA LYS A 82 9.27 0.29 0.50
C LYS A 82 8.33 -0.74 -0.16
N LEU A 83 7.13 -0.33 -0.57
CA LEU A 83 6.10 -1.19 -1.18
C LEU A 83 5.72 -0.75 -2.61
N PRO A 84 6.66 -0.74 -3.58
CA PRO A 84 6.43 -0.21 -4.93
C PRO A 84 5.51 -1.05 -5.81
N ASN A 85 5.14 -2.27 -5.36
CA ASN A 85 4.19 -3.13 -6.06
C ASN A 85 2.73 -2.67 -5.87
N ILE A 86 2.48 -1.89 -4.82
CA ILE A 86 1.17 -1.37 -4.43
C ILE A 86 1.15 0.15 -4.64
N PHE A 87 2.14 0.89 -4.14
CA PHE A 87 2.17 2.35 -4.19
C PHE A 87 3.13 2.87 -5.27
N ASP A 88 2.61 3.71 -6.15
CA ASP A 88 3.41 4.40 -7.15
C ASP A 88 4.08 5.66 -6.57
N LYS A 89 5.05 6.21 -7.31
CA LYS A 89 5.82 7.38 -6.86
C LYS A 89 4.97 8.63 -6.66
N ARG A 90 3.86 8.77 -7.39
CA ARG A 90 2.99 9.94 -7.30
C ARG A 90 2.16 9.88 -6.03
N GLU A 91 1.61 8.71 -5.72
CA GLU A 91 0.86 8.47 -4.49
C GLU A 91 1.73 8.73 -3.26
N VAL A 92 2.94 8.18 -3.25
CA VAL A 92 3.93 8.45 -2.20
C VAL A 92 4.20 9.94 -2.04
N ALA A 93 4.38 10.68 -3.14
CA ALA A 93 4.71 12.10 -3.09
C ALA A 93 3.56 12.95 -2.51
N ILE A 94 2.30 12.58 -2.78
CA ILE A 94 1.13 13.24 -2.21
C ILE A 94 1.09 13.04 -0.69
N ILE A 95 1.27 11.79 -0.25
CA ILE A 95 1.28 11.45 1.17
C ILE A 95 2.44 12.15 1.90
N GLU A 96 3.64 12.14 1.32
CA GLU A 96 4.81 12.83 1.87
C GLU A 96 4.57 14.33 2.04
N ALA A 97 3.94 14.98 1.06
CA ALA A 97 3.58 16.39 1.16
C ALA A 97 2.57 16.65 2.30
N GLY A 98 1.56 15.80 2.44
CA GLY A 98 0.58 15.89 3.54
C GLY A 98 1.18 15.64 4.92
N GLU A 99 2.20 14.78 4.99
CA GLU A 99 2.98 14.49 6.20
C GLU A 99 3.79 15.70 6.65
N GLN A 100 4.47 16.35 5.70
CA GLN A 100 5.31 17.52 5.96
C GLN A 100 4.50 18.77 6.31
N SER A 101 3.32 18.94 5.73
CA SER A 101 2.41 20.05 6.01
C SER A 101 1.58 19.86 7.29
N GLY A 102 1.57 18.64 7.85
CA GLY A 102 0.67 18.27 8.94
C GLY A 102 -0.80 18.15 8.51
N THR A 103 -1.09 18.17 7.20
CA THR A 103 -2.46 18.13 6.67
C THR A 103 -2.95 16.73 6.33
N MET A 104 -2.16 15.68 6.60
CA MET A 104 -2.58 14.30 6.40
C MET A 104 -3.88 13.96 7.16
N GLN A 105 -4.21 14.72 8.20
CA GLN A 105 -5.45 14.63 8.98
C GLN A 105 -6.70 15.24 8.31
N HIS A 106 -6.55 15.91 7.16
CA HIS A 106 -7.58 16.78 6.58
C HIS A 106 -7.66 16.74 5.04
N SER A 107 -7.23 15.67 4.38
CA SER A 107 -7.11 15.60 2.92
C SER A 107 -8.03 14.59 2.26
#